data_AF-A0A4P7RUT1-F1
#
_entry.id   AF-A0A4P7RUT1-F1
#
_cell.length_a   1.000
_cell.length_b   1.000
_cell.length_c   1.000
_cell.angle_alpha   90.00
_cell.angle_beta   90.00
_cell.angle_gamma   90.00
#
_symmetry.space_group_name_H-M   'P 1'
#
loop_
_entity.id
_entity.type
_entity.pdbx_description
1 polymer ?
#
loop_
_entity_poly.entity_id
_entity_poly.type
_entity_poly.pdbx_seq_one_letter_code
_entity_poly.pdbx_strand_id
1 'polypeptide(L)'
;MKDNHPFPHVSLANPDKRQELVLYLKELAAENPEELWHKEREQGLVSDIDQIFHFFFDDNDFDESAVGYNFLDVNEAKVIGEVKALLDAMLVDLPNGDDVAFVSHHLWPRLRAKAQEAQSLFEARS
;
A
#
# COMPACT_ATOMS: atom_id res chain seq x y z
N MET A 1 30.11 -12.74 -27.71
CA MET A 1 29.75 -12.74 -26.28
C MET A 1 28.83 -11.55 -26.08
N LYS A 2 27.57 -11.78 -25.70
CA LYS A 2 26.64 -10.70 -25.37
C LYS A 2 26.79 -10.46 -23.88
N ASP A 3 27.09 -9.22 -23.53
CA ASP A 3 27.32 -8.77 -22.17
C ASP A 3 26.04 -8.97 -21.34
N ASN A 4 26.07 -9.98 -20.47
CA ASN A 4 25.14 -10.08 -19.36
C ASN A 4 25.57 -9.00 -18.36
N HIS A 5 24.99 -7.82 -18.46
CA HIS A 5 24.98 -6.91 -17.31
C HIS A 5 24.01 -7.49 -16.29
N PRO A 6 24.47 -7.95 -15.11
CA PRO A 6 23.55 -8.15 -14.01
C PRO A 6 22.99 -6.77 -13.68
N PHE A 7 21.67 -6.63 -13.69
CA PHE A 7 21.04 -5.48 -13.06
C PHE A 7 21.66 -5.35 -11.66
N PRO A 8 22.21 -4.18 -11.28
CA PRO A 8 22.71 -4.02 -9.93
C PRO A 8 21.55 -4.35 -8.99
N HIS A 9 21.79 -5.24 -8.01
CA HIS A 9 20.86 -5.43 -6.92
C HIS A 9 20.64 -4.07 -6.28
N VAL A 10 19.53 -3.40 -6.62
CA VAL A 10 19.15 -2.12 -6.02
C VAL A 10 18.75 -2.45 -4.60
N SER A 11 19.69 -2.32 -3.68
CA SER A 11 19.39 -2.46 -2.26
C SER A 11 18.73 -1.17 -1.80
N LEU A 12 17.48 -1.27 -1.36
CA LEU A 12 16.73 -0.15 -0.82
C LEU A 12 17.30 0.28 0.53
N ALA A 13 17.26 1.58 0.81
CA ALA A 13 17.69 2.11 2.10
C ALA A 13 16.74 1.73 3.26
N ASN A 14 15.47 1.43 2.96
CA ASN A 14 14.47 1.03 3.96
C ASN A 14 13.64 -0.19 3.50
N PRO A 15 14.23 -1.40 3.52
CA PRO A 15 13.55 -2.62 3.08
C PRO A 15 12.38 -3.00 3.99
N ASP A 16 12.44 -2.68 5.29
CA ASP A 16 11.38 -3.00 6.24
C ASP A 16 10.12 -2.19 5.93
N LYS A 17 10.27 -0.90 5.61
CA LYS A 17 9.13 -0.06 5.20
C LYS A 17 8.49 -0.51 3.90
N ARG A 18 9.29 -1.06 2.97
CA ARG A 18 8.76 -1.71 1.77
C ARG A 18 7.90 -2.93 2.12
N GLN A 19 8.36 -3.78 3.04
CA GLN A 19 7.60 -4.97 3.46
C GLN A 19 6.27 -4.56 4.11
N GLU A 20 6.30 -3.55 4.96
CA GLU A 20 5.11 -2.97 5.60
C GLU A 20 4.13 -2.40 4.56
N LEU A 21 4.63 -1.65 3.57
CA LEU A 21 3.81 -1.19 2.44
C LEU A 21 3.13 -2.36 1.70
N VAL A 22 3.88 -3.43 1.40
CA VAL A 22 3.33 -4.62 0.74
C VAL A 22 2.25 -5.29 1.59
N LEU A 23 2.39 -5.27 2.92
CA LEU A 23 1.39 -5.80 3.85
C LEU A 23 0.09 -4.98 3.79
N TYR A 24 0.16 -3.65 3.87
CA TYR A 24 -1.05 -2.81 3.75
C TYR A 24 -1.70 -2.88 2.36
N LEU A 25 -0.91 -3.05 1.29
CA LEU A 25 -1.47 -3.31 -0.03
C LEU A 25 -2.23 -4.64 -0.08
N LYS A 26 -1.78 -5.68 0.63
CA LYS A 26 -2.48 -6.97 0.73
C LYS A 26 -3.81 -6.84 1.46
N GLU A 27 -3.82 -6.08 2.55
CA GLU A 27 -5.06 -5.80 3.30
C GLU A 27 -6.08 -5.06 2.43
N LEU A 28 -5.66 -3.98 1.76
CA LEU A 28 -6.52 -3.23 0.83
C LEU A 28 -6.99 -4.07 -0.37
N ALA A 29 -6.18 -5.03 -0.81
CA ALA A 29 -6.47 -5.94 -1.91
C ALA A 29 -7.41 -7.11 -1.51
N ALA A 30 -7.58 -7.36 -0.21
CA ALA A 30 -8.29 -8.51 0.31
C ALA A 30 -9.75 -8.54 -0.13
N GLU A 31 -10.31 -9.75 -0.27
CA GLU A 31 -11.73 -9.92 -0.59
C GLU A 31 -12.62 -9.52 0.57
N ASN A 32 -12.20 -9.81 1.79
CA ASN A 32 -12.87 -9.45 3.03
C ASN A 32 -11.85 -8.80 4.00
N PRO A 33 -11.51 -7.51 3.80
CA PRO A 33 -10.53 -6.80 4.62
C PRO A 33 -10.98 -6.74 6.10
N GLU A 34 -12.28 -6.58 6.36
CA GLU A 34 -12.82 -6.50 7.73
C GLU A 34 -12.59 -7.80 8.52
N GLU A 35 -12.79 -8.96 7.88
CA GLU A 35 -12.51 -10.25 8.49
C GLU A 35 -11.01 -10.47 8.72
N LEU A 36 -10.17 -9.99 7.81
CA LEU A 36 -8.72 -10.03 7.96
C LEU A 36 -8.27 -9.19 9.17
N TRP A 37 -8.66 -7.92 9.22
CA TRP A 37 -8.36 -7.01 10.32
C TRP A 37 -8.89 -7.53 11.65
N HIS A 38 -10.11 -8.10 11.67
CA HIS A 38 -10.65 -8.73 12.87
C HIS A 38 -9.76 -9.87 13.38
N LYS A 39 -9.33 -10.78 12.51
CA LYS A 39 -8.45 -11.89 12.87
C LYS A 39 -7.07 -11.44 13.35
N GLU A 40 -6.56 -10.35 12.79
CA GLU A 40 -5.28 -9.75 13.21
C GLU A 40 -5.40 -9.09 14.59
N ARG A 41 -6.49 -8.35 14.84
CA ARG A 41 -6.80 -7.79 16.16
C ARG A 41 -6.99 -8.87 17.23
N GLU A 42 -7.61 -9.99 16.91
CA GLU A 42 -7.71 -11.16 17.82
C GLU A 42 -6.34 -11.72 18.21
N GLN A 43 -5.32 -11.54 17.38
CA GLN A 43 -3.93 -11.93 17.66
C GLN A 43 -3.14 -10.83 18.39
N GLY A 44 -3.79 -9.72 18.74
CA GLY A 44 -3.17 -8.57 19.41
C GLY A 44 -2.41 -7.63 18.49
N LEU A 45 -2.63 -7.72 17.17
CA LEU A 45 -2.08 -6.78 16.20
C LEU A 45 -2.97 -5.54 16.11
N VAL A 46 -2.36 -4.38 15.81
CA VAL A 46 -3.10 -3.17 15.47
C VAL A 46 -3.32 -3.19 13.96
N SER A 47 -4.57 -3.41 13.54
CA SER A 47 -4.94 -3.59 12.15
C SER A 47 -6.37 -3.12 11.94
N ASP A 48 -6.52 -2.07 11.14
CA ASP A 48 -7.76 -1.39 10.80
C ASP A 48 -7.47 -0.34 9.70
N ILE A 49 -8.53 0.31 9.22
CA ILE A 49 -8.39 1.36 8.22
C ILE A 49 -7.61 2.58 8.73
N ASP A 50 -7.65 2.87 10.03
CA ASP A 50 -6.98 4.00 10.66
C ASP A 50 -5.45 3.85 10.60
N GLN A 51 -4.93 2.64 10.89
CA GLN A 51 -3.52 2.33 10.71
C GLN A 51 -3.07 2.48 9.25
N ILE A 52 -3.90 2.08 8.30
CA ILE A 52 -3.60 2.28 6.87
C ILE A 52 -3.50 3.77 6.56
N PHE A 53 -4.42 4.60 7.04
CA PHE A 53 -4.35 6.05 6.83
C PHE A 53 -3.09 6.66 7.46
N HIS A 54 -2.78 6.33 8.72
CA HIS A 54 -1.55 6.79 9.37
C HIS A 54 -0.30 6.41 8.58
N PHE A 55 -0.23 5.16 8.09
CA PHE A 55 0.89 4.70 7.29
C PHE A 55 1.07 5.48 5.99
N PHE A 56 -0.02 5.73 5.25
CA PHE A 56 0.05 6.37 3.93
C PHE A 56 0.20 7.90 3.99
N PHE A 57 -0.25 8.57 5.05
CA PHE A 57 -0.32 10.03 5.12
C PHE A 57 0.52 10.67 6.22
N ASP A 58 0.67 10.04 7.38
CA ASP A 58 1.38 10.64 8.52
C ASP A 58 2.81 10.13 8.64
N ASP A 59 3.01 8.83 8.45
CA ASP A 59 4.29 8.18 8.72
C ASP A 59 5.27 8.26 7.55
N ASN A 60 4.77 8.44 6.32
CA ASN A 60 5.59 8.27 5.11
C ASN A 60 5.24 9.23 3.96
N ASP A 61 6.29 9.86 3.43
CA ASP A 61 6.25 10.59 2.17
C ASP A 61 6.46 9.62 0.98
N PHE A 62 5.37 8.98 0.56
CA PHE A 62 5.35 8.11 -0.63
C PHE A 62 5.20 8.88 -1.94
N ASP A 63 6.19 9.70 -2.27
CA ASP A 63 6.31 10.39 -3.56
C ASP A 63 7.54 9.94 -4.36
N GLU A 64 7.86 10.62 -5.46
CA GLU A 64 9.03 10.29 -6.29
C GLU A 64 10.37 10.41 -5.53
N SER A 65 10.44 11.18 -4.44
CA SER A 65 11.66 11.31 -3.63
C SER A 65 11.97 10.03 -2.84
N ALA A 66 10.99 9.14 -2.65
CA ALA A 66 11.17 7.85 -1.99
C ALA A 66 11.81 6.77 -2.90
N VAL A 67 12.12 7.08 -4.16
CA VAL A 67 12.87 6.19 -5.06
C VAL A 67 14.31 6.03 -4.58
N GLY A 68 14.76 4.78 -4.44
CA GLY A 68 16.01 4.39 -3.79
C GLY A 68 15.89 4.15 -2.28
N TYR A 69 14.80 4.62 -1.64
CA TYR A 69 14.52 4.40 -0.22
C TYR A 69 13.49 3.32 0.01
N ASN A 70 12.25 3.56 -0.44
CA ASN A 70 11.11 2.64 -0.32
C ASN A 70 10.72 2.05 -1.68
N PHE A 71 10.99 2.78 -2.77
CA PHE A 71 10.65 2.42 -4.15
C PHE A 71 11.90 2.11 -4.98
N LEU A 72 11.80 1.12 -5.88
CA LEU A 72 12.86 0.76 -6.81
C LEU A 72 12.92 1.70 -8.02
N ASP A 73 11.76 2.19 -8.47
CA ASP A 73 11.64 3.11 -9.60
C ASP A 73 10.43 4.05 -9.47
N VAL A 74 10.33 4.99 -10.40
CA VAL A 74 9.22 5.95 -10.48
C VAL A 74 7.86 5.31 -10.77
N ASN A 75 7.81 4.09 -11.32
CA ASN A 75 6.54 3.41 -11.57
C ASN A 75 5.92 2.92 -10.25
N GLU A 76 6.75 2.45 -9.32
CA GLU A 76 6.30 2.12 -7.97
C GLU A 76 5.76 3.36 -7.23
N ALA A 77 6.47 4.49 -7.30
CA ALA A 77 5.97 5.75 -6.74
C ALA A 77 4.61 6.16 -7.34
N LYS A 78 4.47 6.02 -8.66
CA LYS A 78 3.24 6.37 -9.37
C LYS A 78 2.06 5.51 -8.97
N VAL A 79 2.21 4.18 -8.92
CA VAL A 79 1.10 3.28 -8.57
C VAL A 79 0.66 3.49 -7.12
N ILE A 80 1.59 3.77 -6.22
CA ILE A 80 1.26 4.13 -4.83
C ILE A 80 0.57 5.48 -4.75
N GLY A 81 0.99 6.46 -5.55
CA GLY A 81 0.28 7.74 -5.67
C GLY A 81 -1.18 7.58 -6.08
N GLU A 82 -1.50 6.63 -6.96
CA GLU A 82 -2.89 6.32 -7.34
C GLU A 82 -3.71 5.69 -6.19
N VAL A 83 -3.09 4.84 -5.36
CA VAL A 83 -3.70 4.29 -4.14
C VAL A 83 -3.96 5.42 -3.14
N LYS A 84 -2.96 6.28 -2.87
CA LYS A 84 -3.09 7.43 -1.98
C LYS A 84 -4.20 8.39 -2.42
N ALA A 85 -4.29 8.70 -3.71
CA ALA A 85 -5.32 9.58 -4.24
C ALA A 85 -6.75 9.03 -4.02
N LEU A 86 -6.92 7.71 -4.07
CA LEU A 86 -8.22 7.08 -3.79
C LEU A 86 -8.53 7.11 -2.28
N LEU A 87 -7.55 6.81 -1.43
CA LEU A 87 -7.71 6.92 0.03
C LEU A 87 -8.06 8.36 0.44
N ASP A 88 -7.38 9.36 -0.10
CA ASP A 88 -7.64 10.78 0.15
C ASP A 88 -9.06 11.17 -0.27
N ALA A 89 -9.49 10.77 -1.47
CA ALA A 89 -10.86 11.02 -1.93
C ALA A 89 -11.91 10.38 -1.01
N MET A 90 -11.64 9.17 -0.51
CA MET A 90 -12.53 8.48 0.45
C MET A 90 -12.56 9.20 1.80
N LEU A 91 -11.42 9.69 2.28
CA LEU A 91 -11.31 10.42 3.54
C LEU A 91 -12.04 11.77 3.49
N VAL A 92 -12.04 12.45 2.35
CA VAL A 92 -12.83 13.67 2.13
C VAL A 92 -14.33 13.39 2.28
N ASP A 93 -14.81 12.25 1.78
CA ASP A 93 -16.22 11.84 1.88
C ASP A 93 -16.56 11.28 3.28
N LEU A 94 -15.61 10.62 3.94
CA LEU A 94 -15.76 9.92 5.21
C LEU A 94 -14.70 10.37 6.25
N PRO A 95 -14.69 11.64 6.68
CA PRO A 95 -13.62 12.17 7.55
C PRO A 95 -13.58 11.53 8.95
N ASN A 96 -14.64 10.83 9.36
CA ASN A 96 -14.71 10.06 10.60
C ASN A 96 -15.30 8.66 10.34
N GLY A 97 -15.08 8.11 9.14
CA GLY A 97 -15.55 6.77 8.78
C GLY A 97 -14.83 5.69 9.60
N ASP A 98 -15.54 4.60 9.91
CA ASP A 98 -14.94 3.38 10.45
C ASP A 98 -14.63 2.38 9.34
N ASP A 99 -14.05 1.22 9.70
CA ASP A 99 -13.73 0.11 8.78
C ASP A 99 -14.90 -0.18 7.83
N VAL A 100 -16.12 -0.33 8.37
CA VAL A 100 -17.33 -0.68 7.62
C VAL A 100 -17.70 0.42 6.63
N ALA A 101 -17.64 1.69 7.06
CA ALA A 101 -17.96 2.84 6.21
C ALA A 101 -17.00 2.94 5.02
N PHE A 102 -15.70 2.76 5.25
CA PHE A 102 -14.70 2.78 4.18
C PHE A 102 -14.84 1.60 3.22
N VAL A 103 -15.02 0.37 3.74
CA VAL A 103 -15.18 -0.84 2.90
C VAL A 103 -16.47 -0.79 2.08
N SER A 104 -17.53 -0.17 2.62
CA SER A 104 -18.80 0.03 1.92
C SER A 104 -18.79 1.22 0.94
N HIS A 105 -17.70 1.98 0.89
CA HIS A 105 -17.62 3.19 0.07
C HIS A 105 -17.63 2.87 -1.43
N HIS A 106 -18.25 3.75 -2.22
CA HIS A 106 -18.39 3.54 -3.67
C HIS A 106 -17.06 3.47 -4.44
N LEU A 107 -15.98 4.04 -3.89
CA LEU A 107 -14.63 3.95 -4.44
C LEU A 107 -13.86 2.70 -4.00
N TRP A 108 -14.33 1.96 -3.00
CA TRP A 108 -13.62 0.79 -2.45
C TRP A 108 -13.25 -0.25 -3.53
N PRO A 109 -14.14 -0.63 -4.47
CA PRO A 109 -13.77 -1.59 -5.52
C PRO A 109 -12.61 -1.12 -6.40
N ARG A 110 -12.52 0.19 -6.64
CA ARG A 110 -11.43 0.79 -7.42
C ARG A 110 -10.14 0.85 -6.61
N LEU A 111 -10.22 1.20 -5.33
CA LEU A 111 -9.09 1.16 -4.40
C LEU A 111 -8.51 -0.25 -4.33
N ARG A 112 -9.35 -1.26 -4.12
CA ARG A 112 -8.95 -2.68 -4.10
C ARG A 112 -8.24 -3.10 -5.38
N ALA A 113 -8.79 -2.78 -6.54
CA ALA A 113 -8.17 -3.10 -7.83
C ALA A 113 -6.79 -2.44 -7.98
N LYS A 114 -6.64 -1.19 -7.51
CA LYS A 114 -5.36 -0.48 -7.55
C LYS A 114 -4.35 -1.00 -6.53
N ALA A 115 -4.80 -1.39 -5.34
CA ALA A 115 -3.97 -2.06 -4.37
C ALA A 115 -3.44 -3.41 -4.89
N GLN A 116 -4.28 -4.18 -5.60
CA GLN A 116 -3.86 -5.43 -6.26
C GLN A 116 -2.82 -5.21 -7.37
N GLU A 117 -3.00 -4.17 -8.20
CA GLU A 117 -2.03 -3.76 -9.22
C GLU A 117 -0.68 -3.40 -8.58
N ALA A 118 -0.71 -2.56 -7.54
CA ALA A 118 0.48 -2.17 -6.79
C ALA A 118 1.16 -3.38 -6.14
N GLN A 119 0.40 -4.23 -5.43
CA GLN A 119 0.93 -5.44 -4.80
C GLN A 119 1.65 -6.32 -5.82
N SER A 120 1.02 -6.58 -6.96
CA SER A 120 1.60 -7.40 -8.03
C SER A 120 2.91 -6.81 -8.58
N LEU A 121 2.97 -5.49 -8.72
CA LEU A 121 4.19 -4.80 -9.16
C LEU A 121 5.35 -4.99 -8.16
N PHE A 122 5.07 -4.86 -6.87
CA PHE A 122 6.08 -4.98 -5.81
C PHE A 122 6.55 -6.42 -5.64
N GLU A 123 5.64 -7.40 -5.69
CA GLU A 123 5.97 -8.83 -5.59
C GLU A 123 6.78 -9.33 -6.78
N ALA A 124 6.51 -8.85 -8.01
CA ALA A 124 7.26 -9.23 -9.20
C ALA A 124 8.73 -8.77 -9.20
N ARG A 125 9.08 -7.87 -8.26
CA ARG A 125 10.39 -7.21 -8.14
C ARG A 125 11.04 -7.43 -6.78
N SER A 126 10.49 -8.34 -5.97
CA SER A 126 11.01 -8.74 -4.66
C SER A 126 12.00 -9.90 -4.75
#